data_AF-G8LSA5-F1
#
_entry.id   AF-G8LSA5-F1
#
_cell.length_a   1.000
_cell.length_b   1.000
_cell.length_c   1.000
_cell.angle_alpha   90.00
_cell.angle_beta   90.00
_cell.angle_gamma   90.00
#
_symmetry.space_group_name_H-M   'P 1'
#
loop_
_entity.id
_entity.type
_entity.pdbx_description
1 polymer ?
#
loop_
_entity_poly.entity_id
_entity_poly.type
_entity_poly.pdbx_seq_one_letter_code
_entity_poly.pdbx_strand_id
1 'polypeptide(L)'
;MNNSGMKKLFFISVISILFVSLSIVFMPFASEQKFNNFMLPVYIVGGAFWGFILIGYGSLLILNHLRKKKLKALDTKTDIKHRPGIFCVWTNLPAKIFDTLTVISLVGIIIALIKFPTETQMIFVLIAIFFFSVNMHGLFNGKNYIFLKGE
;
A
#
# COMPACT_ATOMS: atom_id res chain seq x y z
N MET A 1 9.94 -20.98 8.52
CA MET A 1 9.14 -20.71 7.31
C MET A 1 10.08 -20.51 6.14
N ASN A 2 9.91 -21.27 5.06
CA ASN A 2 10.79 -21.21 3.90
C ASN A 2 10.55 -19.91 3.11
N ASN A 3 11.52 -19.51 2.27
CA ASN A 3 11.51 -18.24 1.54
C ASN A 3 10.27 -18.05 0.66
N SER A 4 9.73 -19.14 0.11
CA SER A 4 8.46 -19.16 -0.62
C SER A 4 7.29 -18.61 0.21
N GLY A 5 7.22 -18.93 1.51
CA GLY A 5 6.17 -18.40 2.39
C GLY A 5 6.29 -16.89 2.62
N MET A 6 7.52 -16.38 2.79
CA MET A 6 7.73 -14.94 2.99
C MET A 6 7.41 -14.14 1.71
N LYS A 7 7.75 -14.69 0.53
CA LYS A 7 7.33 -14.12 -0.77
C LYS A 7 5.79 -14.08 -0.89
N LYS A 8 5.10 -15.15 -0.50
CA LYS A 8 3.62 -15.17 -0.47
C LYS A 8 3.03 -14.09 0.44
N LEU A 9 3.55 -13.91 1.65
CA LEU A 9 3.09 -12.83 2.55
C LEU A 9 3.30 -11.44 1.94
N PHE A 10 4.43 -11.21 1.28
CA PHE A 10 4.67 -9.96 0.57
C PHE A 10 3.63 -9.73 -0.54
N PHE A 11 3.36 -10.73 -1.39
CA PHE A 11 2.33 -10.63 -2.43
C PHE A 11 0.92 -10.42 -1.86
N ILE A 12 0.57 -11.11 -0.77
CA ILE A 12 -0.70 -10.90 -0.07
C ILE A 12 -0.81 -9.44 0.36
N SER A 13 0.25 -8.85 0.93
CA SER A 13 0.22 -7.44 1.32
C SER A 13 -0.04 -6.50 0.13
N VAL A 14 0.63 -6.73 -1.00
CA VAL A 14 0.50 -5.92 -2.21
C VAL A 14 -0.92 -5.99 -2.76
N ILE A 15 -1.47 -7.21 -2.86
CA ILE A 15 -2.83 -7.45 -3.33
C ILE A 15 -3.85 -6.82 -2.37
N SER A 16 -3.69 -6.99 -1.06
CA SER A 16 -4.61 -6.37 -0.09
C SER A 16 -4.58 -4.84 -0.20
N ILE A 17 -3.40 -4.21 -0.30
CA ILE A 17 -3.28 -2.75 -0.47
C ILE A 17 -3.90 -2.29 -1.79
N LEU A 18 -3.82 -3.08 -2.87
CA LEU A 18 -4.54 -2.82 -4.11
C LEU A 18 -6.05 -2.78 -3.88
N PHE A 19 -6.60 -3.76 -3.16
CA PHE A 19 -8.03 -3.78 -2.83
C PHE A 19 -8.45 -2.63 -1.91
N VAL A 20 -7.62 -2.23 -0.94
CA VAL A 20 -7.86 -1.00 -0.15
C VAL A 20 -7.99 0.21 -1.07
N SER A 21 -7.08 0.33 -2.04
CA SER A 21 -7.06 1.44 -2.99
C SER A 21 -8.29 1.42 -3.90
N LEU A 22 -8.72 0.24 -4.35
CA LEU A 22 -9.98 0.08 -5.09
C LEU A 22 -11.19 0.50 -4.25
N SER A 23 -11.25 0.14 -2.97
CA SER A 23 -12.33 0.58 -2.07
C SER A 23 -12.42 2.10 -1.95
N ILE A 24 -11.28 2.81 -1.98
CA ILE A 24 -11.26 4.28 -2.00
C ILE A 24 -11.96 4.81 -3.27
N VAL A 25 -11.68 4.22 -4.43
CA VAL A 25 -12.35 4.62 -5.69
C VAL A 25 -13.85 4.41 -5.63
N PHE A 26 -14.31 3.33 -5.00
CA PHE A 26 -15.74 3.01 -4.90
C PHE A 26 -16.52 3.79 -3.84
N MET A 27 -15.85 4.51 -2.92
CA MET A 27 -16.52 5.31 -1.88
C MET A 27 -17.53 6.34 -2.42
N PRO A 28 -17.19 7.22 -3.38
CA PRO A 28 -18.15 8.20 -3.90
C PRO A 28 -19.38 7.52 -4.53
N PHE A 29 -19.19 6.46 -5.33
CA PHE A 29 -20.28 5.70 -5.94
C PHE A 29 -21.20 5.03 -4.91
N ALA A 30 -20.61 4.45 -3.86
CA ALA A 30 -21.40 3.87 -2.77
C ALA A 30 -22.20 4.92 -2.00
N SER A 31 -21.69 6.16 -1.92
CA SER A 31 -22.36 7.27 -1.23
C SER A 31 -23.50 7.91 -2.04
N GLU A 32 -23.41 7.85 -3.37
CA GLU A 32 -24.44 8.34 -4.30
C GLU A 32 -25.63 7.37 -4.41
N GLN A 33 -25.40 6.06 -4.29
CA GLN A 33 -26.42 5.02 -4.41
C GLN A 33 -27.27 4.80 -3.14
N LYS A 34 -27.59 5.86 -2.39
CA LYS A 34 -28.52 5.79 -1.25
C LYS A 34 -29.96 5.56 -1.75
N PHE A 35 -30.25 4.37 -2.26
CA PHE A 35 -31.60 3.93 -2.56
C PHE A 35 -32.36 3.69 -1.25
N ASN A 36 -33.49 4.38 -1.03
CA ASN A 36 -34.42 4.15 0.08
C ASN A 36 -33.78 3.96 1.48
N ASN A 37 -32.83 4.82 1.87
CA ASN A 37 -32.10 4.75 3.15
C ASN A 37 -31.30 3.44 3.39
N PHE A 38 -31.10 2.60 2.37
CA PHE A 38 -30.32 1.38 2.49
C PHE A 38 -28.82 1.70 2.39
N MET A 39 -28.13 1.82 3.52
CA MET A 39 -26.68 2.11 3.62
C MET A 39 -25.78 0.91 3.28
N LEU A 40 -26.34 -0.15 2.70
CA LEU A 40 -25.66 -1.42 2.43
C LEU A 40 -24.40 -1.26 1.56
N PRO A 41 -24.40 -0.49 0.44
CA PRO A 41 -23.20 -0.31 -0.38
C PRO A 41 -22.05 0.35 0.41
N VAL A 42 -22.38 1.34 1.25
CA VAL A 42 -21.41 2.04 2.09
C VAL A 42 -20.78 1.08 3.11
N TYR A 43 -21.58 0.21 3.74
CA TYR A 43 -21.06 -0.78 4.67
C TYR A 43 -20.19 -1.85 4.00
N ILE A 44 -20.53 -2.27 2.78
CA ILE A 44 -19.72 -3.23 2.03
C ILE A 44 -18.37 -2.62 1.67
N VAL A 45 -18.35 -1.41 1.09
CA VAL A 45 -17.11 -0.74 0.69
C VAL A 45 -16.24 -0.40 1.91
N GLY A 46 -16.86 0.12 2.98
CA GLY A 46 -16.17 0.40 4.24
C GLY A 46 -15.62 -0.86 4.91
N GLY A 47 -16.42 -1.93 4.96
CA GLY A 47 -16.01 -3.22 5.50
C GLY A 47 -14.85 -3.84 4.72
N ALA A 48 -14.91 -3.79 3.39
CA ALA A 48 -13.82 -4.21 2.53
C ALA A 48 -12.54 -3.39 2.78
N PHE A 49 -12.65 -2.05 2.86
CA PHE A 49 -11.53 -1.17 3.15
C PHE A 49 -10.81 -1.56 4.46
N TRP A 50 -11.54 -1.69 5.57
CA TRP A 50 -10.95 -2.07 6.85
C TRP A 50 -10.41 -3.51 6.86
N GLY A 51 -11.15 -4.44 6.26
CA GLY A 51 -10.73 -5.85 6.18
C GLY A 51 -9.41 -6.00 5.43
N PHE A 52 -9.27 -5.37 4.27
CA PHE A 52 -8.04 -5.43 3.49
C PHE A 52 -6.88 -4.65 4.14
N ILE A 53 -7.13 -3.58 4.89
CA ILE A 53 -6.10 -2.92 5.70
C ILE A 53 -5.53 -3.89 6.73
N LEU A 54 -6.39 -4.59 7.48
CA LEU A 54 -5.94 -5.52 8.51
C LEU A 54 -5.12 -6.67 7.92
N ILE A 55 -5.56 -7.24 6.79
CA ILE A 55 -4.83 -8.32 6.11
C ILE A 55 -3.51 -7.80 5.53
N GLY A 56 -3.54 -6.65 4.87
CA GLY A 56 -2.38 -6.04 4.22
C GLY A 56 -1.28 -5.69 5.22
N TYR A 57 -1.58 -4.89 6.23
CA TYR A 57 -0.59 -4.51 7.24
C TYR A 57 -0.24 -5.67 8.18
N GLY A 58 -1.20 -6.55 8.51
CA GLY A 58 -0.94 -7.74 9.31
C GLY A 58 0.08 -8.67 8.66
N SER A 59 -0.07 -8.94 7.36
CA SER A 59 0.90 -9.76 6.61
C SER A 59 2.30 -9.12 6.58
N LEU A 60 2.40 -7.78 6.51
CA LEU A 60 3.67 -7.06 6.59
C LEU A 60 4.33 -7.12 7.96
N LEU A 61 3.55 -7.04 9.03
CA LEU A 61 4.06 -7.19 10.39
C LEU A 61 4.61 -8.61 10.61
N ILE A 62 3.88 -9.63 10.16
CA ILE A 62 4.33 -11.03 10.21
C ILE A 62 5.61 -11.20 9.39
N LEU A 63 5.66 -10.67 8.16
CA LEU A 63 6.84 -10.73 7.31
C LEU A 63 8.06 -10.06 7.97
N ASN A 64 7.88 -8.88 8.55
CA ASN A 64 8.96 -8.16 9.23
C ASN A 64 9.45 -8.91 10.48
N HIS A 65 8.53 -9.52 11.24
CA HIS A 65 8.87 -10.36 12.38
C HIS A 65 9.68 -11.60 11.96
N LEU A 66 9.23 -12.31 10.92
CA LEU A 66 9.91 -13.49 10.39
C LEU A 66 11.29 -13.17 9.82
N ARG A 67 11.42 -12.05 9.09
CA ARG A 67 12.73 -11.55 8.62
C ARG A 67 13.67 -11.32 9.78
N LYS A 68 13.24 -10.58 10.81
CA LYS A 68 14.06 -10.31 12.00
C LYS A 68 14.44 -11.59 12.73
N LYS A 69 13.53 -12.55 12.85
CA LYS A 69 13.81 -13.87 13.46
C LYS A 69 14.86 -14.65 12.67
N LYS A 70 14.77 -14.66 11.33
CA LYS A 70 15.74 -15.35 10.47
C LYS A 70 17.12 -14.71 10.52
N LEU A 71 17.20 -13.37 10.50
CA LEU A 71 18.47 -12.64 10.67
C LEU A 71 19.15 -12.92 12.02
N LYS A 72 18.37 -12.95 13.11
CA LYS A 72 18.89 -13.34 14.44
C LYS A 72 19.40 -14.78 14.48
N ALA A 73 18.71 -15.71 13.82
CA ALA A 73 19.09 -17.13 13.80
C ALA A 73 20.39 -17.39 13.02
N LEU A 74 20.68 -16.57 12.02
CA LEU A 74 21.91 -16.65 11.22
C LEU A 74 23.09 -15.89 11.87
N ASP A 75 22.93 -15.42 13.11
CA ASP A 75 23.83 -14.51 13.85
C ASP A 75 24.37 -13.35 13.00
N THR A 76 23.61 -12.99 11.97
CA THR A 76 24.03 -11.99 11.00
C THR A 76 23.60 -10.65 11.56
N LYS A 77 24.55 -9.95 12.21
CA LYS A 77 24.42 -8.54 12.62
C LYS A 77 24.22 -7.57 11.45
N THR A 78 24.02 -8.07 10.23
CA THR A 78 23.59 -7.27 9.08
C THR A 78 22.09 -6.97 9.19
N ASP A 79 21.67 -6.31 10.27
CA ASP A 79 20.69 -5.25 10.06
C ASP A 79 21.49 -4.16 9.36
N ILE A 80 21.68 -4.34 8.04
CA ILE A 80 22.29 -3.36 7.15
C ILE A 80 21.66 -2.03 7.59
N LYS A 81 22.49 -1.00 7.80
CA LYS A 81 22.09 0.37 8.16
C LYS A 81 21.22 1.03 7.09
N HIS A 82 20.36 0.25 6.42
CA HIS A 82 19.31 0.72 5.57
C HIS A 82 18.28 1.44 6.42
N ARG A 83 18.00 2.68 6.00
CA ARG A 83 16.90 3.46 6.50
C ARG A 83 15.57 2.72 6.24
N PRO A 84 14.52 2.98 7.03
CA PRO A 84 13.19 2.48 6.71
C PRO A 84 12.83 2.82 5.26
N GLY A 85 12.13 1.91 4.56
CA GLY A 85 11.85 2.05 3.13
C GLY A 85 11.21 3.37 2.73
N ILE A 86 10.43 3.98 3.63
CA ILE A 86 9.78 5.28 3.44
C ILE A 86 10.75 6.47 3.29
N PHE A 87 12.02 6.29 3.68
CA PHE A 87 13.08 7.30 3.56
C PHE A 87 14.10 6.96 2.46
N CYS A 88 13.87 5.87 1.74
CA CYS A 88 14.72 5.40 0.65
C CYS A 88 14.00 5.69 -0.65
N VAL A 89 14.60 6.47 -1.55
CA VAL A 89 14.01 6.82 -2.84
C VAL A 89 14.89 6.30 -3.97
N TRP A 90 14.27 5.92 -5.08
CA TRP A 90 14.85 5.43 -6.32
C TRP A 90 15.80 4.23 -6.20
N THR A 91 15.60 3.34 -5.22
CA THR A 91 16.55 2.24 -4.94
C THR A 91 16.55 1.12 -5.98
N ASN A 92 15.39 0.81 -6.56
CA ASN A 92 15.19 -0.29 -7.51
C ASN A 92 14.19 0.13 -8.59
N LEU A 93 14.21 -0.50 -9.77
CA LEU A 93 13.28 -0.17 -10.87
C LEU A 93 11.79 -0.08 -10.43
N PRO A 94 11.20 -1.08 -9.73
CA PRO A 94 9.81 -0.97 -9.27
C PRO A 94 9.61 0.20 -8.28
N ALA A 95 10.57 0.43 -7.38
CA ALA A 95 10.52 1.58 -6.48
C ALA A 95 10.54 2.90 -7.26
N LYS A 96 11.43 3.08 -8.25
CA LYS A 96 11.49 4.30 -9.07
C LYS A 96 10.13 4.66 -9.69
N ILE A 97 9.40 3.65 -10.18
CA ILE A 97 8.06 3.82 -10.76
C ILE A 97 7.10 4.36 -9.70
N PHE A 98 7.03 3.72 -8.53
CA PHE A 98 6.11 4.11 -7.47
C PHE A 98 6.47 5.44 -6.81
N ASP A 99 7.75 5.75 -6.64
CA ASP A 99 8.23 7.03 -6.10
C ASP A 99 7.79 8.19 -7.01
N THR A 100 7.96 8.00 -8.33
CA THR A 100 7.53 8.98 -9.33
C THR A 100 6.01 9.11 -9.33
N LEU A 101 5.28 7.99 -9.26
CA LEU A 101 3.82 7.98 -9.22
C LEU A 101 3.27 8.67 -7.97
N THR A 102 3.91 8.50 -6.81
CA THR A 102 3.59 9.20 -5.56
C THR A 102 3.71 10.71 -5.73
N VAL A 103 4.80 11.20 -6.31
CA VAL A 103 4.98 12.65 -6.53
C VAL A 103 3.94 13.19 -7.51
N ILE A 104 3.74 12.51 -8.65
CA ILE A 104 2.77 12.93 -9.68
C ILE A 104 1.35 12.97 -9.11
N SER A 105 0.94 11.91 -8.40
CA SER A 105 -0.40 11.85 -7.81
C SER A 105 -0.61 12.88 -6.70
N LEU A 106 0.38 13.15 -5.86
CA LEU A 106 0.31 14.20 -4.85
C LEU A 106 0.10 15.58 -5.48
N VAL A 107 0.89 15.93 -6.50
CA VAL A 107 0.75 17.19 -7.23
C VAL A 107 -0.62 17.25 -7.92
N GLY A 108 -1.07 16.14 -8.52
CA GLY A 108 -2.40 16.02 -9.12
C GLY A 108 -3.52 16.28 -8.12
N ILE A 109 -3.45 15.71 -6.91
CA ILE A 109 -4.43 15.94 -5.83
C ILE A 109 -4.48 17.43 -5.47
N ILE A 110 -3.33 18.08 -5.28
CA ILE A 110 -3.27 19.50 -4.92
C ILE A 110 -3.92 20.36 -6.03
N ILE A 111 -3.59 20.10 -7.29
CA ILE A 111 -4.18 20.81 -8.43
C ILE A 111 -5.69 20.58 -8.49
N ALA A 112 -6.13 19.33 -8.34
CA ALA A 112 -7.54 18.95 -8.37
C ALA A 112 -8.35 19.65 -7.27
N LEU A 113 -7.84 19.70 -6.04
CA LEU A 113 -8.50 20.38 -4.93
C LEU A 113 -8.63 21.89 -5.15
N ILE A 114 -7.67 22.53 -5.82
CA ILE A 114 -7.68 23.97 -6.08
C ILE A 114 -8.55 24.33 -7.29
N LYS A 115 -8.46 23.55 -8.37
CA LYS A 115 -9.06 23.89 -9.68
C LYS A 115 -10.40 23.19 -9.93
N PHE A 116 -10.60 22.01 -9.37
CA PHE A 116 -11.75 21.14 -9.63
C PHE A 116 -12.34 20.56 -8.33
N PRO A 117 -12.65 21.39 -7.31
CA PRO A 117 -13.07 20.90 -6.00
C PRO A 117 -14.40 20.12 -6.02
N THR A 118 -15.23 20.32 -7.05
CA THR A 118 -16.51 19.63 -7.23
C THR A 118 -16.37 18.26 -7.91
N GLU A 119 -15.22 17.99 -8.55
CA GLU A 119 -14.96 16.72 -9.24
C GLU A 119 -14.50 15.64 -8.25
N THR A 120 -15.39 15.30 -7.31
CA THR A 120 -15.11 14.39 -6.19
C THR A 120 -14.62 13.03 -6.67
N GLN A 121 -15.25 12.44 -7.69
CA GLN A 121 -14.86 11.14 -8.24
C GLN A 121 -13.41 11.13 -8.72
N MET A 122 -12.98 12.16 -9.46
CA MET A 122 -11.59 12.31 -9.92
C MET A 122 -10.63 12.45 -8.73
N ILE A 123 -10.99 13.23 -7.72
CA ILE A 123 -10.18 13.40 -6.50
C ILE A 123 -10.00 12.06 -5.78
N PHE A 124 -11.05 11.26 -5.63
CA PHE A 124 -10.97 9.93 -5.01
C PHE A 124 -10.10 8.96 -5.81
N VAL A 125 -10.15 9.00 -7.14
CA VAL A 125 -9.23 8.23 -8.01
C VAL A 125 -7.77 8.64 -7.77
N LEU A 126 -7.48 9.94 -7.72
CA LEU A 126 -6.14 10.45 -7.44
C LEU A 126 -5.65 10.05 -6.04
N ILE A 127 -6.53 10.10 -5.03
CA ILE A 127 -6.22 9.64 -3.67
C ILE A 127 -5.92 8.14 -3.65
N ALA A 128 -6.70 7.32 -4.38
CA ALA A 128 -6.45 5.88 -4.47
C ALA A 128 -5.08 5.57 -5.11
N ILE A 129 -4.73 6.27 -6.19
CA ILE A 129 -3.41 6.15 -6.84
C ILE A 129 -2.30 6.57 -5.89
N PHE A 130 -2.47 7.70 -5.20
CA PHE A 130 -1.51 8.19 -4.22
C PHE A 130 -1.33 7.19 -3.07
N PHE A 131 -2.42 6.72 -2.48
CA PHE A 131 -2.40 5.74 -1.38
C PHE A 131 -1.69 4.44 -1.81
N PHE A 132 -2.04 3.89 -2.97
CA PHE A 132 -1.37 2.70 -3.50
C PHE A 132 0.13 2.95 -3.70
N SER A 133 0.48 4.04 -4.37
CA SER A 133 1.87 4.36 -4.72
C SER A 133 2.76 4.58 -3.49
N VAL A 134 2.29 5.31 -2.47
CA VAL A 134 3.03 5.53 -1.21
C VAL A 134 3.32 4.20 -0.51
N ASN A 135 2.33 3.31 -0.48
CA ASN A 135 2.50 1.99 0.12
C ASN A 135 3.51 1.15 -0.67
N MET A 136 3.40 1.13 -2.00
CA MET A 136 4.35 0.43 -2.85
C MET A 136 5.76 1.01 -2.77
N HIS A 137 5.91 2.34 -2.67
CA HIS A 137 7.18 3.02 -2.36
C HIS A 137 7.80 2.42 -1.08
N GLY A 138 7.05 2.39 0.02
CA GLY A 138 7.54 1.82 1.29
C GLY A 138 7.89 0.34 1.20
N LEU A 139 7.12 -0.45 0.44
CA LEU A 139 7.34 -1.89 0.26
C LEU A 139 8.57 -2.21 -0.57
N PHE A 140 8.69 -1.61 -1.76
CA PHE A 140 9.77 -1.91 -2.71
C PHE A 140 11.09 -1.22 -2.34
N ASN A 141 11.07 -0.10 -1.62
CA ASN A 141 12.26 0.49 -1.02
C ASN A 141 12.60 -0.12 0.36
N GLY A 142 11.72 -0.97 0.90
CA GLY A 142 11.83 -1.53 2.24
C GLY A 142 12.82 -2.69 2.38
N LYS A 143 13.32 -2.87 3.61
CA LYS A 143 14.22 -3.97 3.98
C LYS A 143 13.66 -5.36 3.66
N ASN A 144 12.34 -5.52 3.67
CA ASN A 144 11.69 -6.79 3.35
C ASN A 144 11.89 -7.17 1.88
N TYR A 145 11.72 -6.23 0.95
CA TYR A 145 11.91 -6.49 -0.48
C TYR A 145 13.39 -6.77 -0.82
N ILE A 146 14.32 -6.00 -0.24
CA ILE A 146 15.76 -6.22 -0.41
C ILE A 146 16.15 -7.61 0.11
N PHE A 147 15.65 -8.00 1.29
CA PHE A 147 15.90 -9.32 1.87
C PHE A 147 15.37 -10.46 0.97
N LEU A 148 14.18 -10.30 0.38
CA LEU A 148 13.58 -11.31 -0.49
C LEU A 148 14.21 -11.40 -1.89
N LYS A 149 14.93 -10.35 -2.32
CA LYS A 149 15.64 -10.26 -3.61
C LYS A 149 17.11 -10.68 -3.51
N GLY A 150 17.74 -10.45 -2.35
CA GLY A 150 19.13 -10.83 -2.09
C GLY A 150 19.34 -12.31 -1.76
N GLU A 151 18.24 -13.07 -1.65
CA GLU A 151 18.22 -14.55 -1.68
C GLU A 151 17.82 -15.05 -3.07
#